data_AF-A0A836ZQK5-F1
#
_entry.id   AF-A0A836ZQK5-F1
#
_cell.length_a   1.000
_cell.length_b   1.000
_cell.length_c   1.000
_cell.angle_alpha   90.00
_cell.angle_beta   90.00
_cell.angle_gamma   90.00
#
_symmetry.space_group_name_H-M   'P 1'
#
loop_
_entity.id
_entity.type
_entity.pdbx_description
1 polymer ?
#
loop_
_entity_poly.entity_id
_entity_poly.type
_entity_poly.pdbx_seq_one_letter_code
_entity_poly.pdbx_strand_id
1 'polypeptide(L)'
;ALAAIAPKRVFALSTRSTVRYDTPQFSDGDAFLFGPETRGLPTEVLESIPPQHRLRLPMRPDNRSLNLSNTVAVMVFEAWRQWNFAGGQ
;
A
#
# COMPACT_ATOMS: atom_id res chain seq x y z
N ALA A 1 -5.22 -1.52 16.45
CA ALA A 1 -5.76 -1.64 15.08
C ALA A 1 -5.40 -2.98 14.44
N LEU A 2 -4.13 -3.26 14.13
CA LEU A 2 -3.74 -4.54 13.48
C LEU A 2 -4.18 -5.79 14.26
N ALA A 3 -4.07 -5.80 15.58
CA ALA A 3 -4.53 -6.91 16.41
C ALA A 3 -6.06 -7.13 16.36
N ALA A 4 -6.84 -6.06 16.11
CA ALA A 4 -8.30 -6.15 16.02
C ALA A 4 -8.76 -6.52 14.60
N ILE A 5 -8.06 -6.05 13.57
CA ILE A 5 -8.34 -6.37 12.16
C ILE A 5 -7.84 -7.78 11.82
N ALA A 6 -6.74 -8.22 12.44
CA ALA A 6 -6.07 -9.50 12.23
C ALA A 6 -5.88 -9.84 10.73
N PRO A 7 -5.24 -8.96 9.93
CA PRO A 7 -5.08 -9.20 8.50
C PRO A 7 -4.15 -10.38 8.23
N LYS A 8 -4.40 -11.11 7.13
CA LYS A 8 -3.55 -12.24 6.72
C LYS A 8 -2.18 -11.78 6.26
N ARG A 9 -2.14 -10.66 5.52
CA ARG A 9 -0.91 -9.99 5.08
C ARG A 9 -1.06 -8.50 5.22
N VAL A 10 0.04 -7.82 5.52
CA VAL A 10 0.12 -6.36 5.56
C VAL A 10 1.12 -5.91 4.50
N PHE A 11 0.68 -5.00 3.65
CA PHE A 11 1.51 -4.29 2.70
C PHE A 11 1.67 -2.84 3.16
N ALA A 12 2.89 -2.36 3.26
CA ALA A 12 3.16 -0.99 3.67
C ALA A 12 3.53 -0.13 2.47
N LEU A 13 2.91 1.05 2.34
CA LEU A 13 3.25 2.01 1.31
C LEU A 13 4.24 3.06 1.81
N SER A 14 5.33 3.22 1.06
CA SER A 14 6.36 4.21 1.34
C SER A 14 7.13 4.57 0.07
N THR A 15 7.50 5.84 -0.08
CA THR A 15 8.39 6.28 -1.17
C THR A 15 9.80 5.73 -1.04
N ARG A 16 10.18 5.26 0.16
CA ARG A 16 11.48 4.63 0.46
C ARG A 16 11.55 3.16 0.02
N SER A 17 10.44 2.59 -0.43
CA SER A 17 10.36 1.19 -0.83
C SER A 17 10.76 0.98 -2.29
N THR A 18 11.06 -0.27 -2.66
CA THR A 18 11.54 -0.61 -4.01
C THR A 18 10.53 -1.42 -4.84
N VAL A 19 9.66 -2.20 -4.20
CA VAL A 19 8.67 -3.05 -4.88
C VAL A 19 7.54 -2.17 -5.44
N ARG A 20 7.20 -2.35 -6.71
CA ARG A 20 6.11 -1.58 -7.34
C ARG A 20 4.76 -2.12 -6.86
N TYR A 21 3.82 -1.22 -6.60
CA TYR A 21 2.53 -1.55 -5.98
C TYR A 21 1.68 -2.59 -6.73
N ASP A 22 1.82 -2.68 -8.05
CA ASP A 22 1.09 -3.56 -8.97
C ASP A 22 1.84 -4.88 -9.24
N THR A 23 2.95 -5.13 -8.53
CA THR A 23 3.73 -6.38 -8.67
C THR A 23 3.13 -7.55 -7.87
N PRO A 24 2.66 -7.37 -6.62
CA PRO A 24 2.05 -8.45 -5.86
C PRO A 24 0.66 -8.84 -6.40
N GLN A 25 0.33 -10.12 -6.29
CA GLN A 25 -1.06 -10.59 -6.40
C GLN A 25 -1.76 -10.42 -5.05
N PHE A 26 -2.76 -9.55 -5.02
CA PHE A 26 -3.57 -9.29 -3.84
C PHE A 26 -4.63 -10.37 -3.62
N SER A 27 -4.94 -10.62 -2.35
CA SER A 27 -5.79 -11.72 -1.90
C SER A 27 -6.69 -11.28 -0.76
N ASP A 28 -7.79 -12.01 -0.58
CA ASP A 28 -8.76 -11.71 0.48
C ASP A 28 -8.10 -11.71 1.87
N GLY A 29 -8.37 -10.66 2.65
CA GLY A 29 -7.79 -10.42 3.97
C GLY A 29 -6.44 -9.71 3.96
N ASP A 30 -5.99 -9.20 2.81
CA ASP A 30 -4.86 -8.28 2.74
C ASP A 30 -5.22 -6.90 3.31
N ALA A 31 -4.27 -6.28 4.00
CA ALA A 31 -4.37 -4.90 4.47
C ALA A 31 -3.28 -4.01 3.88
N PHE A 32 -3.65 -2.78 3.52
CA PHE A 32 -2.74 -1.73 3.09
C PHE A 32 -2.51 -0.74 4.24
N LEU A 33 -1.25 -0.57 4.62
CA LEU A 33 -0.82 0.34 5.68
C LEU A 33 -0.20 1.60 5.07
N PHE A 34 -0.73 2.74 5.48
CA PHE A 34 -0.29 4.06 5.03
C PHE A 34 0.16 4.89 6.22
N GLY A 35 1.21 5.69 6.02
CA GLY A 35 1.64 6.68 7.00
C GLY A 35 0.88 8.00 6.85
N PRO A 36 0.94 8.88 7.87
CA PRO A 36 0.42 10.24 7.76
C PRO A 36 1.12 11.04 6.65
N GLU A 37 0.40 11.93 5.98
CA GLU A 37 0.88 12.71 4.83
C GLU A 37 2.21 13.44 5.07
N THR A 38 2.36 14.01 6.27
CA THR A 38 3.50 14.90 6.58
C THR A 38 4.81 14.15 6.82
N ARG A 39 4.74 12.91 7.33
CA ARG A 39 5.92 12.20 7.85
C ARG A 39 6.09 10.78 7.31
N GLY A 40 5.06 10.23 6.67
CA GLY A 40 5.04 8.83 6.26
C GLY A 40 5.08 7.86 7.45
N LEU A 41 5.35 6.59 7.16
CA LEU A 41 5.48 5.56 8.20
C LEU A 41 6.78 5.75 9.00
N PRO A 42 6.77 5.54 10.32
CA PRO A 42 8.01 5.39 11.09
C PRO A 42 8.88 4.28 10.50
N THR A 43 10.21 4.43 10.60
CA THR A 43 11.16 3.47 10.00
C THR A 43 11.00 2.09 10.63
N GLU A 44 10.88 2.05 11.96
CA GLU A 44 10.69 0.80 12.72
C GLU A 44 9.43 0.05 12.26
N VAL A 45 8.34 0.78 12.00
CA VAL A 45 7.09 0.21 11.48
C VAL A 45 7.30 -0.35 10.08
N LEU A 46 7.92 0.41 9.18
CA LEU A 46 8.19 -0.05 7.81
C LEU A 46 9.12 -1.28 7.81
N GLU A 47 10.12 -1.30 8.69
CA GLU A 47 11.09 -2.39 8.81
C GLU A 47 10.51 -3.66 9.43
N SER A 48 9.45 -3.55 10.23
CA SER A 48 8.71 -4.71 10.74
C SER A 48 7.95 -5.49 9.65
N ILE A 49 7.71 -4.87 8.49
CA ILE A 49 7.02 -5.50 7.35
C ILE A 49 8.04 -6.21 6.46
N PRO A 50 7.78 -7.42 5.93
CA PRO A 50 8.70 -8.10 5.02
C PRO A 50 9.05 -7.24 3.79
N PRO A 51 10.32 -7.20 3.32
CA PRO A 51 10.75 -6.34 2.22
C PRO A 51 9.88 -6.44 0.95
N GLN A 52 9.44 -7.65 0.60
CA GLN A 52 8.57 -7.91 -0.57
C GLN A 52 7.15 -7.31 -0.44
N HIS A 53 6.74 -6.93 0.77
CA HIS A 53 5.44 -6.29 1.03
C HIS A 53 5.57 -4.78 1.26
N ARG A 54 6.78 -4.21 1.13
CA ARG A 54 7.00 -2.77 1.21
C ARG A 54 6.88 -2.20 -0.20
N LEU A 55 5.75 -1.57 -0.48
CA LEU A 55 5.35 -1.14 -1.82
C LEU A 55 5.59 0.36 -2.03
N ARG A 56 5.82 0.74 -3.30
CA ARG A 56 5.82 2.12 -3.76
C ARG A 56 4.90 2.30 -4.97
N LEU A 57 4.30 3.49 -5.06
CA LEU A 57 3.73 3.99 -6.30
C LEU A 57 4.85 4.56 -7.19
N PRO A 58 4.89 4.25 -8.50
CA PRO A 58 5.76 4.92 -9.44
C PRO A 58 5.51 6.43 -9.43
N MET A 59 6.58 7.20 -9.34
CA MET A 59 6.55 8.65 -9.47
C MET A 59 7.70 9.08 -10.38
N ARG A 60 7.51 10.19 -11.10
CA ARG A 60 8.63 10.82 -11.81
C ARG A 60 9.67 11.31 -10.81
N PRO A 61 10.96 11.33 -11.19
CA PRO A 61 11.99 11.98 -10.39
C PRO A 61 11.58 13.41 -10.01
N ASP A 62 12.03 13.88 -8.85
CA ASP A 62 11.82 15.24 -8.30
C ASP A 62 10.37 15.65 -8.02
N ASN A 63 9.40 14.77 -8.25
CA ASN A 63 8.01 15.01 -7.87
C ASN A 63 7.77 14.74 -6.37
N ARG A 64 6.91 15.57 -5.78
CA ARG A 64 6.35 15.31 -4.45
C ARG A 64 5.46 14.06 -4.48
N SER A 65 5.32 13.44 -3.31
CA SER A 65 4.37 12.34 -3.12
C SER A 65 2.94 12.78 -3.42
N LEU A 66 2.13 11.81 -3.89
CA LEU A 66 0.69 12.01 -4.02
C LEU A 66 0.07 12.27 -2.65
N ASN A 67 -1.06 12.99 -2.66
CA ASN A 67 -1.93 13.09 -1.49
C ASN A 67 -2.31 11.67 -0.99
N LEU A 68 -2.56 11.53 0.33
CA LEU A 68 -2.86 10.23 0.93
C LEU A 68 -4.13 9.61 0.37
N SER A 69 -5.20 10.38 0.17
CA SER A 69 -6.46 9.88 -0.40
C SER A 69 -6.28 9.31 -1.81
N ASN A 70 -5.51 9.99 -2.67
CA ASN A 70 -5.18 9.50 -4.02
C ASN A 70 -4.34 8.21 -3.94
N THR A 71 -3.38 8.16 -3.02
CA THR A 71 -2.54 6.97 -2.80
C THR A 71 -3.40 5.78 -2.36
N VAL A 72 -4.34 5.99 -1.43
CA VAL A 72 -5.29 4.97 -0.99
C VAL A 72 -6.19 4.52 -2.14
N ALA A 73 -6.76 5.47 -2.89
CA ALA A 73 -7.64 5.18 -4.03
C ALA A 73 -6.94 4.32 -5.08
N VAL A 74 -5.71 4.66 -5.47
CA VAL A 74 -4.93 3.86 -6.43
C VAL A 74 -4.69 2.44 -5.92
N MET A 75 -4.33 2.27 -4.66
CA MET A 75 -4.10 0.95 -4.07
C MET A 75 -5.34 0.08 -4.04
N VAL A 76 -6.46 0.65 -3.56
CA VAL A 76 -7.73 -0.06 -3.45
C VAL A 76 -8.23 -0.45 -4.84
N PHE A 77 -8.18 0.46 -5.81
CA PHE A 77 -8.65 0.16 -7.16
C PHE A 77 -7.73 -0.80 -7.90
N GLU A 78 -6.42 -0.82 -7.67
CA GLU A 78 -5.55 -1.86 -8.25
C GLU A 78 -5.88 -3.24 -7.66
N ALA A 79 -6.01 -3.34 -6.34
CA ALA A 79 -6.41 -4.60 -5.70
C ALA A 79 -7.78 -5.08 -6.22
N TRP A 80 -8.73 -4.17 -6.34
CA TRP A 80 -10.05 -4.48 -6.87
C TRP A 80 -10.03 -4.85 -8.35
N ARG A 81 -9.19 -4.19 -9.16
CA ARG A 81 -8.95 -4.51 -10.57
C ARG A 81 -8.44 -5.94 -10.73
N GLN A 82 -7.53 -6.40 -9.86
CA GLN A 82 -7.05 -7.79 -9.88
C GLN A 82 -8.18 -8.81 -9.64
N TRP A 83 -9.28 -8.40 -9.01
CA TRP A 83 -10.49 -9.20 -8.83
C TRP A 83 -11.60 -8.80 -9.82
N ASN A 84 -11.22 -8.25 -10.97
CA ASN A 84 -12.13 -7.82 -12.04
C ASN A 84 -13.24 -6.87 -11.56
N PHE A 85 -12.95 -6.02 -10.58
CA PHE A 85 -13.91 -5.10 -9.98
C PHE A 85 -15.21 -5.79 -9.51
N ALA A 86 -15.12 -7.01 -8.99
CA ALA A 86 -16.28 -7.76 -8.53
C ALA A 86 -17.21 -6.93 -7.63
N GLY A 87 -18.50 -6.87 -7.98
CA GLY A 87 -19.52 -6.06 -7.30
C GLY A 87 -19.64 -4.61 -7.78
N GLY A 88 -18.80 -4.16 -8.71
CA GLY A 88 -18.97 -2.89 -9.41
C GLY A 88 -20.15 -2.92 -10.38
N GLN A 89 -20.73 -1.75 -10.69
CA GLN A 89 -21.79 -1.56 -11.69
C GLN A 89 -21.31 -0.65 -12.83
#